data_AF-A0A8T3P6B7-F1
#
_entry.id   AF-A0A8T3P6B7-F1
#
_cell.length_a   1.000
_cell.length_b   1.000
_cell.length_c   1.000
_cell.angle_alpha   90.00
_cell.angle_beta   90.00
_cell.angle_gamma   90.00
#
_symmetry.space_group_name_H-M   'P 1'
#
loop_
_entity.id
_entity.type
_entity.pdbx_description
1 polymer ?
#
loop_
_entity_poly.entity_id
_entity_poly.type
_entity_poly.pdbx_seq_one_letter_code
_entity_poly.pdbx_strand_id
1 'polypeptide(L)'
;AVIRPATETVGAQVIEPLVTLASLVQLVPHLKLGTTILVLPQRNAILVARQAAALDLLSGHRLILGVGIGHRAEDFALLGAHFAHRAAMTDEAIEVLQTLWREPVASYHGRFHQFDEVSMPPHPPDGGPPIWIGGNSPAAIKRAAKYGSGWPPFVHDQDPFANDLDDFRAGVALLRELTQGRPCPTIANMLYLRITRPDEPAVVRSTTPFMPSAFTGNAAAVAAHVEAHRQAGLEDALLLFESEALEDLLRQMQVFAEQVAPHVTDGG
;
A
#
# COMPACT_ATOMS: atom_id res chain seq x y z
N ALA A 1 5.20 -1.63 11.88
CA ALA A 1 6.32 -2.56 12.11
C ALA A 1 5.73 -3.95 12.28
N VAL A 2 6.27 -4.97 11.63
CA VAL A 2 5.87 -6.36 11.91
C VAL A 2 6.64 -6.76 13.16
N ILE A 3 5.95 -7.00 14.27
CA ILE A 3 6.61 -7.42 15.52
C ILE A 3 6.70 -8.94 15.47
N ARG A 4 7.90 -9.47 15.25
CA ARG A 4 8.12 -10.92 15.14
C ARG A 4 8.68 -11.48 16.45
N PRO A 5 8.22 -12.66 16.89
CA PRO A 5 8.94 -13.41 17.91
C PRO A 5 10.35 -13.74 17.41
N ALA A 6 11.32 -13.81 18.33
CA ALA A 6 12.73 -14.05 18.01
C ALA A 6 12.99 -15.37 17.24
N THR A 7 12.03 -16.30 17.28
CA THR A 7 12.06 -17.57 16.56
C THR A 7 11.68 -17.47 15.08
N GLU A 8 11.08 -16.35 14.63
CA GLU A 8 10.68 -16.09 13.24
C GLU A 8 11.64 -15.15 12.49
N THR A 9 12.83 -14.92 13.05
CA THR A 9 13.82 -13.95 12.55
C THR A 9 14.63 -14.50 11.36
N VAL A 10 13.93 -14.91 10.30
CA VAL A 10 14.54 -15.12 8.98
C VAL A 10 13.74 -14.27 7.98
N GLY A 11 14.25 -13.09 7.66
CA GLY A 11 13.61 -12.13 6.75
C GLY A 11 14.19 -10.72 6.85
N ALA A 12 14.00 -9.90 5.82
CA ALA A 12 14.52 -8.55 5.70
C ALA A 12 14.19 -7.66 6.91
N GLN A 13 15.11 -6.75 7.28
CA GLN A 13 14.87 -5.75 8.32
C GLN A 13 13.73 -4.82 7.88
N VAL A 14 12.55 -4.96 8.51
CA VAL A 14 11.42 -4.04 8.28
C VAL A 14 11.55 -2.84 9.20
N ILE A 15 12.03 -1.72 8.66
CA ILE A 15 12.09 -0.44 9.36
C ILE A 15 10.67 0.15 9.46
N GLU A 16 10.40 0.97 10.48
CA GLU A 16 9.11 1.65 10.62
C GLU A 16 8.82 2.52 9.38
N PRO A 17 7.68 2.32 8.69
CA PRO A 17 7.44 2.89 7.36
C PRO A 17 7.47 4.41 7.31
N LEU A 18 6.90 5.14 8.28
CA LEU A 18 6.90 6.60 8.26
C LEU A 18 8.30 7.15 8.53
N VAL A 19 9.08 6.49 9.39
CA VAL A 19 10.50 6.82 9.61
C VAL A 19 11.31 6.58 8.32
N THR A 20 11.09 5.46 7.65
CA THR A 20 11.74 5.17 6.35
C THR A 20 11.42 6.26 5.33
N LEU A 21 10.15 6.59 5.12
CA LEU A 21 9.76 7.62 4.16
C LEU A 21 10.37 8.99 4.52
N ALA A 22 10.34 9.39 5.79
CA ALA A 22 10.93 10.65 6.24
C ALA A 22 12.45 10.72 5.93
N SER A 23 13.16 9.60 6.03
CA SER A 23 14.59 9.54 5.70
C SER A 23 14.88 9.65 4.19
N LEU A 24 13.91 9.30 3.34
CA LEU A 24 14.04 9.28 1.88
C LEU A 24 13.54 10.55 1.18
N VAL A 25 12.65 11.32 1.82
CA VAL A 25 11.91 12.45 1.20
C VAL A 25 12.79 13.41 0.37
N GLN A 26 13.96 13.76 0.89
CA GLN A 26 14.89 14.71 0.25
C GLN A 26 15.80 14.05 -0.80
N LEU A 27 15.98 12.72 -0.73
CA LEU A 27 16.83 11.97 -1.65
C LEU A 27 16.14 11.67 -2.98
N VAL A 28 14.80 11.69 -3.00
CA VAL A 28 13.99 11.37 -4.19
C VAL A 28 12.97 12.48 -4.48
N PRO A 29 13.39 13.70 -4.87
CA PRO A 29 12.51 14.88 -4.94
C PRO A 29 11.37 14.78 -5.96
N HIS A 30 11.42 13.83 -6.89
CA HIS A 30 10.45 13.68 -7.98
C HIS A 30 9.51 12.48 -7.82
N LEU A 31 9.76 11.58 -6.87
CA LEU A 31 8.99 10.35 -6.74
C LEU A 31 7.81 10.52 -5.79
N LYS A 32 6.65 9.94 -6.08
CA LYS A 32 5.64 9.76 -5.03
C LYS A 32 6.18 8.77 -4.00
N LEU A 33 5.87 9.02 -2.73
CA LEU A 33 6.32 8.20 -1.61
C LEU A 33 5.09 7.65 -0.92
N GLY A 34 5.06 6.35 -0.62
CA GLY A 34 3.88 5.78 -0.02
C GLY A 34 4.13 4.59 0.88
N THR A 35 3.13 4.30 1.69
CA THR A 35 3.07 3.10 2.53
C THR A 35 2.12 2.10 1.90
N THR A 36 2.43 0.80 1.98
CA THR A 36 1.60 -0.29 1.43
C THR A 36 1.71 -1.54 2.31
N ILE A 37 1.20 -1.55 3.54
CA ILE A 37 0.27 -0.61 4.17
C ILE A 37 0.70 -0.25 5.60
N LEU A 38 0.29 0.94 6.05
CA LEU A 38 0.32 1.36 7.44
C LEU A 38 -0.86 0.73 8.19
N VAL A 39 -0.58 -0.20 9.12
CA VAL A 39 -1.62 -0.77 10.00
C VAL A 39 -2.15 0.31 10.97
N LEU A 40 -3.25 0.96 10.61
CA LEU A 40 -3.81 2.07 11.38
C LEU A 40 -4.27 1.71 12.81
N PRO A 41 -4.99 0.59 13.04
CA PRO A 41 -5.60 0.34 14.36
C PRO A 41 -4.57 -0.10 15.43
N GLN A 42 -3.30 -0.20 15.07
CA GLN A 42 -2.17 -0.38 15.98
C GLN A 42 -1.56 0.95 16.46
N ARG A 43 -2.09 2.09 15.99
CA ARG A 43 -1.52 3.43 16.19
C ARG A 43 -2.57 4.39 16.72
N ASN A 44 -2.11 5.46 17.36
CA ASN A 44 -2.97 6.59 17.71
C ASN A 44 -3.29 7.39 16.44
N ALA A 45 -4.56 7.51 16.05
CA ALA A 45 -4.96 8.16 14.81
C ALA A 45 -4.57 9.65 14.76
N ILE A 46 -4.69 10.37 15.87
CA ILE A 46 -4.32 11.79 15.97
C ILE A 46 -2.82 11.95 15.70
N LEU A 47 -1.97 11.09 16.28
CA LEU A 47 -0.53 11.10 16.01
C LEU A 47 -0.22 10.79 14.55
N VAL A 48 -0.88 9.78 13.96
CA VAL A 48 -0.69 9.44 12.55
C VAL A 48 -1.11 10.60 11.64
N ALA A 49 -2.21 11.27 11.95
CA ALA A 49 -2.69 12.42 11.19
C ALA A 49 -1.64 13.55 11.19
N ARG A 50 -1.02 13.83 12.34
CA ARG A 50 0.09 14.80 12.45
C ARG A 50 1.33 14.38 11.67
N GLN A 51 1.73 13.10 11.80
CA GLN A 51 2.91 12.55 11.13
C GLN A 51 2.74 12.58 9.60
N ALA A 52 1.59 12.15 9.10
CA ALA A 52 1.28 12.15 7.68
C ALA A 52 1.19 13.57 7.12
N ALA A 53 0.56 14.52 7.81
CA ALA A 53 0.51 15.92 7.39
C ALA A 53 1.92 16.55 7.31
N ALA A 54 2.76 16.29 8.31
CA ALA A 54 4.14 16.76 8.30
C ALA A 54 4.95 16.13 7.15
N LEU A 55 4.82 14.82 6.95
CA LEU A 55 5.53 14.12 5.89
C LEU A 55 5.05 14.55 4.50
N ASP A 56 3.74 14.78 4.33
CA ASP A 56 3.17 15.30 3.09
C ASP A 56 3.75 16.68 2.76
N LEU A 57 3.75 17.61 3.72
CA LEU A 57 4.38 18.92 3.58
C LEU A 57 5.87 18.82 3.23
N LEU A 58 6.63 18.01 3.97
CA LEU A 58 8.07 17.85 3.76
C LEU A 58 8.39 17.21 2.39
N SER A 59 7.50 16.36 1.90
CA SER A 59 7.60 15.77 0.57
C SER A 59 7.22 16.75 -0.55
N GLY A 60 6.57 17.88 -0.25
CA GLY A 60 5.99 18.73 -1.28
C GLY A 60 4.73 18.11 -1.90
N HIS A 61 3.87 17.54 -1.05
CA HIS A 61 2.57 16.95 -1.42
C HIS A 61 2.66 15.71 -2.31
N ARG A 62 3.68 14.88 -2.07
CA ARG A 62 3.96 13.63 -2.81
C ARG A 62 3.64 12.38 -2.01
N LEU A 63 3.05 12.50 -0.81
CA LEU A 63 2.76 11.36 0.05
C LEU A 63 1.47 10.65 -0.40
N ILE A 64 1.54 9.32 -0.51
CA ILE A 64 0.38 8.43 -0.57
C ILE A 64 0.33 7.63 0.74
N LEU A 65 -0.70 7.87 1.54
CA LEU A 65 -0.87 7.15 2.81
C LEU A 65 -1.65 5.86 2.56
N GLY A 66 -0.96 4.77 2.24
CA GLY A 66 -1.62 3.46 2.16
C GLY A 66 -1.83 2.86 3.55
N VAL A 67 -3.06 2.45 3.84
CA VAL A 67 -3.50 1.99 5.15
C VAL A 67 -4.19 0.66 5.08
N GLY A 68 -4.26 -0.04 6.21
CA GLY A 68 -5.15 -1.19 6.33
C GLY A 68 -5.26 -1.69 7.75
N ILE A 69 -6.00 -2.80 7.88
CA ILE A 69 -6.53 -3.23 9.17
C ILE A 69 -5.57 -4.11 9.98
N GLY A 70 -4.54 -4.70 9.35
CA GLY A 70 -3.66 -5.69 9.98
C GLY A 70 -4.31 -7.06 10.20
N HIS A 71 -3.47 -8.11 10.25
CA HIS A 71 -3.93 -9.51 10.32
C HIS A 71 -3.36 -10.31 11.50
N ARG A 72 -2.24 -9.88 12.11
CA ARG A 72 -1.57 -10.58 13.21
C ARG A 72 -2.14 -10.16 14.55
N ALA A 73 -2.84 -11.04 15.26
CA ALA A 73 -3.42 -10.72 16.56
C ALA A 73 -2.34 -10.50 17.64
N GLU A 74 -1.19 -11.13 17.47
CA GLU A 74 -0.03 -11.06 18.37
C GLU A 74 0.53 -9.63 18.41
N ASP A 75 0.71 -9.00 17.25
CA ASP A 75 1.18 -7.62 17.13
C ASP A 75 0.22 -6.65 17.86
N PHE A 76 -1.09 -6.91 17.78
CA PHE A 76 -2.09 -6.11 18.49
C PHE A 76 -1.99 -6.28 19.99
N ALA A 77 -1.84 -7.53 20.48
CA ALA A 77 -1.71 -7.80 21.90
C ALA A 77 -0.46 -7.13 22.49
N LEU A 78 0.67 -7.14 21.77
CA LEU A 78 1.91 -6.49 22.18
C LEU A 78 1.79 -4.95 22.25
N LEU A 79 0.96 -4.37 21.40
CA LEU A 79 0.72 -2.92 21.35
C LEU A 79 -0.47 -2.46 22.19
N GLY A 80 -1.14 -3.39 22.90
CA GLY A 80 -2.35 -3.08 23.67
C GLY A 80 -3.56 -2.68 22.83
N ALA A 81 -3.62 -3.09 21.56
CA ALA A 81 -4.69 -2.77 20.61
C ALA A 81 -5.75 -3.88 20.51
N HIS A 82 -6.98 -3.53 20.13
CA HIS A 82 -8.10 -4.47 20.08
C HIS A 82 -8.28 -5.13 18.70
N PHE A 83 -7.69 -6.32 18.51
CA PHE A 83 -7.77 -7.06 17.25
C PHE A 83 -9.21 -7.32 16.76
N ALA A 84 -10.15 -7.58 17.67
CA ALA A 84 -11.56 -7.83 17.34
C ALA A 84 -12.27 -6.61 16.75
N HIS A 85 -11.82 -5.39 17.10
CA HIS A 85 -12.41 -4.14 16.63
C HIS A 85 -11.59 -3.47 15.52
N ARG A 86 -10.50 -4.08 15.06
CA ARG A 86 -9.52 -3.48 14.13
C ARG A 86 -10.14 -2.87 12.87
N ALA A 87 -11.18 -3.49 12.31
CA ALA A 87 -11.87 -2.97 11.12
C ALA A 87 -12.60 -1.65 11.43
N ALA A 88 -13.44 -1.63 12.47
CA ALA A 88 -14.16 -0.43 12.89
C ALA A 88 -13.21 0.67 13.40
N MET A 89 -12.14 0.30 14.10
CA MET A 89 -11.09 1.23 14.51
C MET A 89 -10.38 1.86 13.30
N THR A 90 -10.19 1.11 12.22
CA THR A 90 -9.60 1.63 10.98
C THR A 90 -10.53 2.62 10.30
N ASP A 91 -11.81 2.28 10.17
CA ASP A 91 -12.82 3.17 9.59
C ASP A 91 -12.87 4.50 10.35
N GLU A 92 -12.97 4.43 11.68
CA GLU A 92 -13.00 5.62 12.54
C GLU A 92 -11.67 6.40 12.50
N ALA A 93 -10.53 5.72 12.47
CA ALA A 93 -9.23 6.39 12.36
C ALA A 93 -9.11 7.17 11.03
N ILE A 94 -9.59 6.63 9.92
CA ILE A 94 -9.58 7.34 8.63
C ILE A 94 -10.44 8.60 8.70
N GLU A 95 -11.62 8.52 9.32
CA GLU A 95 -12.48 9.69 9.55
C GLU A 95 -11.76 10.75 10.40
N VAL A 96 -11.13 10.35 11.50
CA VAL A 96 -10.32 11.25 12.35
C VAL A 96 -9.21 11.93 11.56
N LEU A 97 -8.45 11.19 10.75
CA LEU A 97 -7.39 11.72 9.89
C LEU A 97 -7.94 12.80 8.96
N GLN A 98 -9.00 12.47 8.21
CA GLN A 98 -9.63 13.38 7.24
C GLN A 98 -10.23 14.62 7.91
N THR A 99 -10.88 14.45 9.07
CA THR A 99 -11.43 15.57 9.87
C THR A 99 -10.33 16.52 10.32
N LEU A 100 -9.24 16.00 10.88
CA LEU A 100 -8.12 16.83 11.35
C LEU A 100 -7.37 17.56 10.23
N TRP A 101 -7.38 17.03 9.00
CA TRP A 101 -6.73 17.68 7.86
C TRP A 101 -7.62 18.73 7.18
N ARG A 102 -8.93 18.48 7.08
CA ARG A 102 -9.88 19.37 6.39
C ARG A 102 -10.25 20.59 7.21
N GLU A 103 -10.42 20.41 8.52
CA GLU A 103 -10.93 21.48 9.39
C GLU A 103 -9.78 22.24 10.07
N PRO A 104 -9.77 23.59 10.02
CA PRO A 104 -8.79 24.39 10.76
C PRO A 104 -8.85 24.16 12.29
N VAL A 105 -10.06 23.95 12.79
CA VAL A 105 -10.38 23.59 14.18
C VAL A 105 -11.43 22.47 14.12
N ALA A 106 -11.12 21.32 14.69
CA ALA A 106 -11.89 20.10 14.52
C ALA A 106 -12.39 19.55 15.86
N SER A 107 -13.61 19.02 15.87
CA SER A 107 -14.12 18.16 16.92
C SER A 107 -14.55 16.82 16.33
N TYR A 108 -14.38 15.73 17.07
CA TYR A 108 -14.79 14.40 16.64
C TYR A 108 -15.29 13.61 17.84
N HIS A 109 -16.42 12.90 17.67
CA HIS A 109 -17.10 12.17 18.74
C HIS A 109 -17.43 10.75 18.29
N GLY A 110 -16.39 9.93 18.15
CA GLY A 110 -16.50 8.52 17.78
C GLY A 110 -16.56 7.59 18.99
N ARG A 111 -16.51 6.30 18.69
CA ARG A 111 -16.43 5.23 19.70
C ARG A 111 -15.01 5.07 20.25
N PHE A 112 -13.99 5.27 19.41
CA PHE A 112 -12.58 5.04 19.75
C PHE A 112 -11.78 6.34 19.94
N HIS A 113 -12.21 7.45 19.34
CA HIS A 113 -11.59 8.76 19.43
C HIS A 113 -12.62 9.84 19.77
N GLN A 114 -12.27 10.71 20.71
CA GLN A 114 -13.07 11.85 21.10
C GLN A 114 -12.15 13.05 21.37
N PHE A 115 -12.45 14.20 20.79
CA PHE A 115 -11.77 15.46 21.06
C PHE A 115 -12.62 16.65 20.64
N ASP A 116 -12.37 17.80 21.28
CA ASP A 116 -13.08 19.05 21.07
C ASP A 116 -12.13 20.18 20.69
N GLU A 117 -12.49 20.93 19.65
CA GLU A 117 -11.88 22.20 19.25
C GLU A 117 -10.34 22.12 19.10
N VAL A 118 -9.85 21.06 18.46
CA VAL A 118 -8.42 20.84 18.23
C VAL A 118 -8.00 21.41 16.88
N SER A 119 -6.92 22.19 16.87
CA SER A 119 -6.20 22.58 15.64
C SER A 119 -4.88 21.83 15.52
N MET A 120 -4.57 21.33 14.33
CA MET A 120 -3.39 20.49 14.08
C MET A 120 -2.65 20.91 12.80
N PRO A 121 -1.88 22.02 12.83
CA PRO A 121 -1.03 22.39 11.71
C PRO A 121 0.16 21.41 11.54
N PRO A 122 0.70 21.27 10.31
CA PRO A 122 0.26 21.93 9.09
C PRO A 122 -1.06 21.32 8.56
N HIS A 123 -1.92 22.15 7.97
CA HIS A 123 -3.09 21.67 7.25
C HIS A 123 -2.67 21.37 5.81
N PRO A 124 -2.66 20.10 5.38
CA PRO A 124 -2.30 19.77 4.00
C PRO A 124 -3.34 20.34 3.03
N PRO A 125 -2.94 20.68 1.79
CA PRO A 125 -3.89 21.06 0.76
C PRO A 125 -4.85 19.90 0.45
N ASP A 126 -5.97 20.24 -0.20
CA ASP A 126 -6.99 19.28 -0.68
C ASP A 126 -7.57 18.34 0.39
N GLY A 127 -7.38 18.67 1.68
CA GLY A 127 -7.89 17.90 2.80
C GLY A 127 -7.03 16.69 3.19
N GLY A 128 -5.76 16.65 2.80
CA GLY A 128 -4.81 15.62 3.21
C GLY A 128 -4.13 14.86 2.06
N PRO A 129 -3.07 14.09 2.36
CA PRO A 129 -2.49 13.16 1.39
C PRO A 129 -3.52 12.10 0.96
N PRO A 130 -3.50 11.63 -0.31
CA PRO A 130 -4.34 10.52 -0.77
C PRO A 130 -4.23 9.30 0.13
N ILE A 131 -5.36 8.76 0.57
CA ILE A 131 -5.41 7.54 1.37
C ILE A 131 -5.66 6.35 0.45
N TRP A 132 -4.71 5.43 0.36
CA TRP A 132 -4.90 4.15 -0.34
C TRP A 132 -5.31 3.08 0.66
N ILE A 133 -6.34 2.29 0.38
CA ILE A 133 -6.88 1.34 1.37
C ILE A 133 -6.63 -0.07 0.87
N GLY A 134 -5.78 -0.82 1.56
CA GLY A 134 -5.41 -2.17 1.18
C GLY A 134 -6.39 -3.26 1.63
N GLY A 135 -6.40 -4.36 0.88
CA GLY A 135 -7.07 -5.62 1.23
C GLY A 135 -8.07 -6.11 0.18
N ASN A 136 -8.28 -7.43 0.16
CA ASN A 136 -9.00 -8.12 -0.93
C ASN A 136 -10.46 -8.47 -0.57
N SER A 137 -10.79 -8.54 0.73
CA SER A 137 -12.14 -8.92 1.15
C SER A 137 -13.20 -7.92 0.65
N PRO A 138 -14.46 -8.34 0.42
CA PRO A 138 -15.53 -7.41 0.08
C PRO A 138 -15.70 -6.26 1.10
N ALA A 139 -15.39 -6.50 2.37
CA ALA A 139 -15.41 -5.46 3.40
C ALA A 139 -14.25 -4.45 3.26
N ALA A 140 -13.09 -4.88 2.77
CA ALA A 140 -11.96 -3.99 2.47
C ALA A 140 -12.25 -3.14 1.23
N ILE A 141 -12.81 -3.75 0.17
CA ILE A 141 -13.20 -3.02 -1.04
C ILE A 141 -14.30 -1.99 -0.74
N LYS A 142 -15.29 -2.34 0.09
CA LYS A 142 -16.31 -1.38 0.58
C LYS A 142 -15.69 -0.21 1.34
N ARG A 143 -14.65 -0.45 2.14
CA ARG A 143 -13.92 0.59 2.84
C ARG A 143 -13.15 1.49 1.86
N ALA A 144 -12.46 0.90 0.89
CA ALA A 144 -11.78 1.64 -0.18
C ALA A 144 -12.76 2.52 -0.96
N ALA A 145 -13.91 1.97 -1.37
CA ALA A 145 -14.97 2.71 -2.04
C ALA A 145 -15.53 3.87 -1.19
N LYS A 146 -15.60 3.71 0.14
CA LYS A 146 -16.17 4.73 1.03
C LYS A 146 -15.18 5.86 1.35
N TYR A 147 -13.93 5.51 1.65
CA TYR A 147 -12.98 6.45 2.26
C TYR A 147 -11.68 6.67 1.46
N GLY A 148 -11.37 5.77 0.53
CA GLY A 148 -10.09 5.74 -0.16
C GLY A 148 -10.06 6.61 -1.42
N SER A 149 -8.84 7.02 -1.77
CA SER A 149 -8.48 7.60 -3.08
C SER A 149 -7.79 6.57 -3.97
N GLY A 150 -7.39 5.42 -3.42
CA GLY A 150 -6.89 4.28 -4.18
C GLY A 150 -7.13 2.95 -3.46
N TRP A 151 -7.10 1.87 -4.22
CA TRP A 151 -7.26 0.51 -3.74
C TRP A 151 -6.16 -0.38 -4.33
N PRO A 152 -5.07 -0.62 -3.58
CA PRO A 152 -4.16 -1.72 -3.86
C PRO A 152 -4.65 -3.00 -3.15
N PRO A 153 -4.97 -4.08 -3.87
CA PRO A 153 -5.05 -5.41 -3.29
C PRO A 153 -3.82 -5.69 -2.42
N PHE A 154 -4.03 -6.43 -1.33
CA PHE A 154 -2.94 -6.80 -0.43
C PHE A 154 -2.69 -8.31 -0.53
N VAL A 155 -1.44 -8.68 -0.77
CA VAL A 155 -1.00 -10.09 -0.83
C VAL A 155 -0.43 -10.51 0.50
N HIS A 156 -1.14 -11.36 1.24
CA HIS A 156 -0.61 -12.02 2.42
C HIS A 156 -0.03 -13.38 2.03
N ASP A 157 1.05 -13.77 2.71
CA ASP A 157 1.78 -15.04 2.56
C ASP A 157 0.90 -16.30 2.65
N GLN A 158 -0.23 -16.22 3.35
CA GLN A 158 -1.22 -17.30 3.47
C GLN A 158 -2.35 -17.27 2.44
N ASP A 159 -2.34 -16.30 1.53
CA ASP A 159 -3.32 -16.19 0.45
C ASP A 159 -2.64 -16.51 -0.89
N PRO A 160 -2.60 -17.80 -1.30
CA PRO A 160 -1.98 -18.20 -2.57
C PRO A 160 -2.70 -17.60 -3.79
N PHE A 161 -3.86 -16.98 -3.60
CA PHE A 161 -4.69 -16.35 -4.64
C PHE A 161 -4.55 -14.84 -4.67
N ALA A 162 -3.77 -14.22 -3.78
CA ALA A 162 -3.78 -12.76 -3.66
C ALA A 162 -3.15 -12.00 -4.85
N ASN A 163 -2.68 -12.70 -5.88
CA ASN A 163 -2.35 -12.13 -7.18
C ASN A 163 -3.00 -12.89 -8.36
N ASP A 164 -4.12 -13.58 -8.11
CA ASP A 164 -4.96 -14.14 -9.16
C ASP A 164 -5.66 -13.00 -9.91
N LEU A 165 -5.52 -13.02 -11.24
CA LEU A 165 -6.11 -12.04 -12.13
C LEU A 165 -7.65 -12.06 -12.07
N ASP A 166 -8.26 -13.22 -11.83
CA ASP A 166 -9.72 -13.34 -11.74
C ASP A 166 -10.25 -12.70 -10.45
N ASP A 167 -9.57 -12.90 -9.31
CA ASP A 167 -9.89 -12.22 -8.06
C ASP A 167 -9.68 -10.71 -8.15
N PHE A 168 -8.59 -10.28 -8.81
CA PHE A 168 -8.37 -8.86 -9.10
C PHE A 168 -9.52 -8.28 -9.92
N ARG A 169 -9.93 -8.96 -11.00
CA ARG A 169 -11.05 -8.54 -11.85
C ARG A 169 -12.36 -8.47 -11.07
N ALA A 170 -12.63 -9.45 -10.19
CA ALA A 170 -13.80 -9.45 -9.32
C ALA A 170 -13.79 -8.26 -8.34
N GLY A 171 -12.63 -7.94 -7.76
CA GLY A 171 -12.48 -6.80 -6.88
C GLY A 171 -12.65 -5.45 -7.60
N VAL A 172 -12.10 -5.33 -8.82
CA VAL A 172 -12.32 -4.15 -9.70
C VAL A 172 -13.81 -3.97 -10.00
N ALA A 173 -14.50 -5.04 -10.37
CA ALA A 173 -15.94 -4.99 -10.67
C ALA A 173 -16.74 -4.51 -9.45
N LEU A 174 -16.47 -5.07 -8.27
CA LEU A 174 -17.12 -4.67 -7.02
C LEU A 174 -16.80 -3.21 -6.65
N LEU A 175 -15.55 -2.77 -6.79
CA LEU A 175 -15.17 -1.39 -6.49
C LEU A 175 -15.94 -0.42 -7.38
N ARG A 176 -15.96 -0.67 -8.70
CA ARG A 176 -16.68 0.15 -9.68
C ARG A 176 -18.19 0.17 -9.41
N GLU A 177 -18.78 -0.96 -9.03
CA GLU A 177 -20.19 -1.05 -8.62
C GLU A 177 -20.47 -0.14 -7.42
N LEU A 178 -19.65 -0.23 -6.37
CA LEU A 178 -19.82 0.56 -5.13
C LEU A 178 -19.56 2.06 -5.31
N THR A 179 -18.94 2.46 -6.42
CA THR A 179 -18.63 3.86 -6.74
C THR A 179 -19.41 4.37 -7.93
N GLN A 180 -20.46 3.68 -8.39
CA GLN A 180 -21.34 4.20 -9.44
C GLN A 180 -21.92 5.56 -9.03
N GLY A 181 -21.81 6.55 -9.93
CA GLY A 181 -22.29 7.91 -9.70
C GLY A 181 -21.36 8.80 -8.86
N ARG A 182 -20.14 8.35 -8.54
CA ARG A 182 -19.10 9.15 -7.87
C ARG A 182 -17.71 8.78 -8.38
N PRO A 183 -16.65 9.56 -8.06
CA PRO A 183 -15.29 9.18 -8.42
C PRO A 183 -14.89 7.82 -7.86
N CYS A 184 -14.32 6.97 -8.71
CA CYS A 184 -13.75 5.68 -8.31
C CYS A 184 -12.34 5.90 -7.74
N PRO A 185 -11.96 5.26 -6.62
CA PRO A 185 -10.56 5.21 -6.19
C PRO A 185 -9.68 4.64 -7.30
N THR A 186 -8.44 5.14 -7.41
CA THR A 186 -7.44 4.59 -8.33
C THR A 186 -7.27 3.10 -8.08
N ILE A 187 -7.47 2.30 -9.12
CA ILE A 187 -7.27 0.86 -9.07
C ILE A 187 -5.77 0.59 -9.20
N ALA A 188 -5.13 0.21 -8.09
CA ALA A 188 -3.72 -0.13 -8.07
C ALA A 188 -3.53 -1.64 -7.89
N ASN A 189 -2.33 -2.17 -8.16
CA ASN A 189 -1.96 -3.52 -7.74
C ASN A 189 -0.46 -3.65 -7.49
N MET A 190 -0.11 -4.56 -6.58
CA MET A 190 1.26 -4.93 -6.27
C MET A 190 1.66 -6.18 -7.05
N LEU A 191 2.48 -5.98 -8.07
CA LEU A 191 2.95 -7.06 -8.93
C LEU A 191 4.32 -7.53 -8.46
N TYR A 192 4.36 -8.78 -7.99
CA TYR A 192 5.58 -9.48 -7.62
C TYR A 192 6.11 -10.19 -8.86
N LEU A 193 7.29 -9.82 -9.32
CA LEU A 193 7.82 -10.21 -10.62
C LEU A 193 9.22 -10.79 -10.50
N ARG A 194 9.54 -11.74 -11.38
CA ARG A 194 10.91 -12.18 -11.65
C ARG A 194 11.14 -12.17 -13.15
N ILE A 195 12.03 -11.28 -13.62
CA ILE A 195 12.39 -11.19 -15.03
C ILE A 195 13.62 -12.06 -15.30
N THR A 196 13.40 -13.25 -15.84
CA THR A 196 14.44 -14.27 -16.05
C THR A 196 15.21 -14.07 -17.35
N ARG A 197 16.49 -14.41 -17.33
CA ARG A 197 17.32 -14.68 -18.52
C ARG A 197 17.13 -16.13 -18.99
N PRO A 198 17.46 -16.44 -20.26
CA PRO A 198 17.58 -17.82 -20.70
C PRO A 198 18.54 -18.59 -19.77
N ASP A 199 18.11 -19.78 -19.36
CA ASP A 199 18.89 -20.71 -18.50
C ASP A 199 19.29 -20.17 -17.11
N GLU A 200 18.60 -19.14 -16.61
CA GLU A 200 18.83 -18.61 -15.25
C GLU A 200 18.32 -19.60 -14.19
N PRO A 201 19.14 -19.97 -13.19
CA PRO A 201 18.70 -20.86 -12.13
C PRO A 201 17.59 -20.22 -11.29
N ALA A 202 16.78 -21.07 -10.65
CA ALA A 202 15.77 -20.63 -9.70
C ALA A 202 16.43 -19.88 -8.53
N VAL A 203 15.75 -18.85 -8.03
CA VAL A 203 16.17 -18.07 -6.86
C VAL A 203 16.22 -18.98 -5.63
N VAL A 204 17.39 -19.08 -4.99
CA VAL A 204 17.59 -19.91 -3.79
C VAL A 204 17.35 -19.08 -2.54
N ARG A 205 17.71 -17.79 -2.56
CA ARG A 205 17.52 -16.87 -1.44
C ARG A 205 17.24 -15.45 -1.91
N SER A 206 16.02 -14.98 -1.70
CA SER A 206 15.65 -13.60 -2.01
C SER A 206 16.18 -12.59 -0.98
N THR A 207 16.69 -11.45 -1.45
CA THR A 207 16.98 -10.25 -0.63
C THR A 207 15.74 -9.41 -0.39
N THR A 208 14.72 -9.57 -1.23
CA THR A 208 13.37 -9.03 -1.06
C THR A 208 12.60 -9.99 -0.14
N PRO A 209 11.61 -9.54 0.65
CA PRO A 209 10.73 -10.47 1.35
C PRO A 209 10.21 -11.53 0.37
N PHE A 210 10.60 -12.79 0.59
CA PHE A 210 10.25 -13.89 -0.29
C PHE A 210 8.74 -14.07 -0.31
N MET A 211 8.14 -13.95 -1.48
CA MET A 211 6.71 -14.16 -1.71
C MET A 211 6.55 -15.39 -2.59
N PRO A 212 5.86 -16.45 -2.14
CA PRO A 212 5.75 -17.71 -2.88
C PRO A 212 5.09 -17.62 -4.27
N SER A 213 4.53 -16.46 -4.63
CA SER A 213 3.64 -16.24 -5.77
C SER A 213 4.15 -15.20 -6.78
N ALA A 214 5.48 -14.96 -6.85
CA ALA A 214 6.02 -14.04 -7.85
C ALA A 214 5.82 -14.59 -9.27
N PHE A 215 5.24 -13.79 -10.17
CA PHE A 215 5.13 -14.14 -11.57
C PHE A 215 6.53 -14.16 -12.20
N THR A 216 6.92 -15.32 -12.72
CA THR A 216 8.27 -15.55 -13.24
C THR A 216 8.22 -15.75 -14.76
N GLY A 217 9.01 -14.97 -15.50
CA GLY A 217 9.11 -15.12 -16.94
C GLY A 217 10.12 -14.17 -17.58
N ASN A 218 10.32 -14.29 -18.89
CA ASN A 218 11.11 -13.31 -19.65
C ASN A 218 10.35 -11.98 -19.79
N ALA A 219 11.00 -10.96 -20.35
CA ALA A 219 10.41 -9.62 -20.49
C ALA A 219 9.07 -9.63 -21.24
N ALA A 220 8.93 -10.42 -22.32
CA ALA A 220 7.69 -10.51 -23.08
C ALA A 220 6.54 -11.14 -22.26
N ALA A 221 6.81 -12.19 -21.49
CA ALA A 221 5.83 -12.81 -20.61
C ALA A 221 5.38 -11.85 -19.50
N VAL A 222 6.32 -11.07 -18.94
CA VAL A 222 6.02 -10.05 -17.93
C VAL A 222 5.19 -8.92 -18.51
N ALA A 223 5.49 -8.46 -19.74
CA ALA A 223 4.66 -7.47 -20.43
C ALA A 223 3.22 -7.97 -20.64
N ALA A 224 3.04 -9.22 -21.09
CA ALA A 224 1.72 -9.82 -21.24
C ALA A 224 0.97 -9.93 -19.90
N HIS A 225 1.69 -10.24 -18.82
CA HIS A 225 1.11 -10.29 -17.47
C HIS A 225 0.62 -8.92 -16.98
N VAL A 226 1.42 -7.86 -17.17
CA VAL A 226 1.01 -6.49 -16.80
C VAL A 226 -0.16 -6.01 -17.66
N GLU A 227 -0.13 -6.30 -18.96
CA GLU A 227 -1.21 -5.94 -19.88
C GLU A 227 -2.53 -6.66 -19.53
N ALA A 228 -2.47 -7.92 -19.13
CA ALA A 228 -3.66 -8.63 -18.65
C ALA A 228 -4.30 -7.95 -17.42
N HIS A 229 -3.49 -7.38 -16.52
CA HIS A 229 -3.98 -6.58 -15.40
C HIS A 229 -4.55 -5.22 -15.85
N ARG A 230 -3.92 -4.55 -16.81
CA ARG A 230 -4.46 -3.30 -17.40
C ARG A 230 -5.83 -3.53 -18.02
N GLN A 231 -5.99 -4.61 -18.78
CA GLN A 231 -7.28 -5.01 -19.36
C GLN A 231 -8.33 -5.35 -18.29
N ALA A 232 -7.89 -5.86 -17.13
CA ALA A 232 -8.76 -6.07 -15.97
C ALA A 232 -9.09 -4.77 -15.21
N GLY A 233 -8.45 -3.64 -15.54
CA GLY A 233 -8.74 -2.32 -14.99
C GLY A 233 -7.65 -1.70 -14.11
N LEU A 234 -6.44 -2.27 -14.09
CA LEU A 234 -5.27 -1.70 -13.39
C LEU A 234 -4.90 -0.33 -13.95
N GLU A 235 -4.76 0.65 -13.07
CA GLU A 235 -4.30 2.01 -13.38
C GLU A 235 -2.85 2.21 -12.90
N ASP A 236 -2.54 1.87 -11.64
CA ASP A 236 -1.22 2.06 -11.03
C ASP A 236 -0.58 0.71 -10.61
N ALA A 237 0.61 0.41 -11.11
CA ALA A 237 1.36 -0.80 -10.73
C ALA A 237 2.49 -0.50 -9.73
N LEU A 238 2.50 -1.18 -8.60
CA LEU A 238 3.61 -1.21 -7.64
C LEU A 238 4.44 -2.47 -7.92
N LEU A 239 5.67 -2.31 -8.41
CA LEU A 239 6.49 -3.44 -8.85
C LEU A 239 7.47 -3.86 -7.75
N LEU A 240 7.46 -5.15 -7.42
CA LEU A 240 8.45 -5.76 -6.53
C LEU A 240 9.16 -6.87 -7.30
N PHE A 241 10.48 -6.75 -7.42
CA PHE A 241 11.28 -7.77 -8.08
C PHE A 241 11.85 -8.76 -7.07
N GLU A 242 11.62 -10.04 -7.31
CA GLU A 242 12.34 -11.10 -6.62
C GLU A 242 13.80 -11.09 -7.10
N SER A 243 14.74 -10.87 -6.18
CA SER A 243 16.16 -10.74 -6.49
C SER A 243 17.03 -11.41 -5.43
N GLU A 244 18.20 -11.91 -5.83
CA GLU A 244 19.20 -12.50 -4.90
C GLU A 244 20.26 -11.50 -4.44
N ALA A 245 20.41 -10.38 -5.16
CA ALA A 245 21.39 -9.34 -4.89
C ALA A 245 20.95 -7.99 -5.49
N LEU A 246 21.61 -6.91 -5.08
CA LEU A 246 21.32 -5.56 -5.58
C LEU A 246 21.56 -5.45 -7.09
N GLU A 247 22.61 -6.08 -7.61
CA GLU A 247 22.93 -6.06 -9.04
C GLU A 247 21.83 -6.72 -9.86
N ASP A 248 21.23 -7.80 -9.36
CA ASP A 248 20.13 -8.48 -10.02
C ASP A 248 18.81 -7.69 -9.92
N LEU A 249 18.55 -7.03 -8.79
CA LEU A 249 17.42 -6.10 -8.66
C LEU A 249 17.52 -4.97 -9.69
N LEU A 250 18.69 -4.30 -9.77
CA LEU A 250 18.92 -3.19 -10.70
C LEU A 250 18.82 -3.63 -12.16
N ARG A 251 19.35 -4.81 -12.50
CA ARG A 251 19.19 -5.41 -13.83
C ARG A 251 17.72 -5.60 -14.18
N GLN A 252 16.92 -6.18 -13.27
CA GLN A 252 15.49 -6.40 -13.53
C GLN A 252 14.74 -5.09 -13.71
N MET A 253 15.03 -4.07 -12.89
CA MET A 253 14.46 -2.73 -13.05
C MET A 253 14.81 -2.12 -14.42
N GLN A 254 16.05 -2.26 -14.86
CA GLN A 254 16.49 -1.76 -16.16
C GLN A 254 15.80 -2.51 -17.32
N VAL A 255 15.73 -3.84 -17.26
CA VAL A 255 15.02 -4.65 -18.27
C VAL A 255 13.54 -4.30 -18.30
N PHE A 256 12.90 -4.09 -17.15
CA PHE A 256 11.52 -3.64 -17.11
C PHE A 256 11.36 -2.28 -17.80
N ALA A 257 12.20 -1.30 -17.46
CA ALA A 257 12.13 0.04 -18.03
C ALA A 257 12.37 0.06 -19.55
N GLU A 258 13.29 -0.75 -20.06
CA GLU A 258 13.67 -0.75 -21.48
C GLU A 258 12.80 -1.66 -22.35
N GLN A 259 12.31 -2.78 -21.81
CA GLN A 259 11.70 -3.84 -22.60
C GLN A 259 10.25 -4.17 -22.21
N VAL A 260 9.76 -3.69 -21.08
CA VAL A 260 8.37 -3.94 -20.62
C VAL A 260 7.56 -2.66 -20.63
N ALA A 261 8.02 -1.63 -19.90
CA ALA A 261 7.31 -0.37 -19.72
C ALA A 261 6.82 0.25 -21.05
N PRO A 262 7.62 0.34 -22.14
CA PRO A 262 7.18 0.95 -23.40
C PRO A 262 5.96 0.27 -24.05
N HIS A 263 5.63 -0.96 -23.64
CA HIS A 263 4.49 -1.72 -24.16
C HIS A 263 3.27 -1.67 -23.26
N VAL A 264 3.41 -1.22 -22.00
CA VAL A 264 2.36 -1.29 -20.98
C VAL A 264 2.12 0.02 -20.24
N THR A 265 2.90 1.06 -20.53
CA THR A 265 2.66 2.42 -20.02
C THR A 265 2.25 3.34 -21.16
N ASP A 266 1.39 4.31 -20.84
CA ASP A 266 0.98 5.34 -21.78
C ASP A 266 2.08 6.42 -21.90
N GLY A 267 3.31 6.02 -22.26
CA GLY A 267 4.41 6.90 -22.70
C GLY A 267 4.79 8.10 -21.81
N GLY A 268 4.45 8.09 -20.52
CA GLY A 268 4.71 9.17 -19.55
C GLY A 268 5.92 8.95 -18.66
#